data_AF-C8NHW8-F1
#
_entry.id   AF-C8NHW8-F1
#
_cell.length_a   1.000
_cell.length_b   1.000
_cell.length_c   1.000
_cell.angle_alpha   90.00
_cell.angle_beta   90.00
_cell.angle_gamma   90.00
#
_symmetry.space_group_name_H-M   'P 1'
#
loop_
_entity.id
_entity.type
_entity.pdbx_description
1 polymer ?
#
loop_
_entity_poly.entity_id
_entity_poly.type
_entity_poly.pdbx_seq_one_letter_code
_entity_poly.pdbx_strand_id
1 'polypeptide(L)'
;MTCHSNELRCKYLESIHLFDYPELDYKATKREVMKVIGRYKNALNKLYLKSAPRITPQYTIVPPSFTNEFHSSTEDAALWSDTVGKKFKDYVERVNTALNSIPSVNRVVIYRSLIQEQSDVLIGSEMNYSEFTIRDIRMEGIKQLAYALGVDVYQDGTSEGVEYD
;
A
#
# COMPACT_ATOMS: atom_id res chain seq x y z
N MET A 1 -42.17 -11.40 -30.92
CA MET A 1 -41.32 -11.70 -29.75
C MET A 1 -40.25 -10.63 -29.68
N THR A 2 -40.44 -9.68 -28.75
CA THR A 2 -39.57 -8.53 -28.54
C THR A 2 -38.31 -8.96 -27.79
N CYS A 3 -37.14 -8.61 -28.35
CA CYS A 3 -35.85 -8.83 -27.70
C CYS A 3 -35.75 -7.97 -26.43
N HIS A 4 -36.05 -8.56 -25.27
CA HIS A 4 -35.93 -7.93 -23.94
C HIS A 4 -34.55 -8.15 -23.31
N SER A 5 -33.57 -8.67 -24.06
CA SER A 5 -32.23 -9.03 -23.57
C SER A 5 -31.18 -7.91 -23.67
N ASN A 6 -31.49 -6.79 -24.32
CA ASN A 6 -30.52 -5.71 -24.54
C ASN A 6 -30.53 -4.61 -23.47
N GLU A 7 -31.58 -4.48 -22.66
CA GLU A 7 -31.70 -3.35 -21.73
C GLU A 7 -30.73 -3.46 -20.53
N LEU A 8 -30.53 -4.68 -20.02
CA LEU A 8 -29.56 -4.96 -18.95
C LEU A 8 -28.11 -4.83 -19.44
N ARG A 9 -27.84 -5.24 -20.69
CA ARG A 9 -26.52 -5.12 -21.32
C ARG A 9 -26.19 -3.65 -21.63
N CYS A 10 -27.15 -2.87 -22.08
CA CYS A 10 -26.99 -1.42 -22.29
C CYS A 10 -26.72 -0.68 -20.97
N LYS A 11 -27.45 -0.97 -19.89
CA LYS A 11 -27.17 -0.40 -18.56
C LYS A 11 -25.79 -0.77 -18.03
N TYR A 12 -25.34 -2.01 -18.26
CA TYR A 12 -23.98 -2.42 -17.89
C TYR A 12 -22.91 -1.67 -18.70
N LEU A 13 -23.07 -1.54 -20.02
CA LEU A 13 -22.13 -0.82 -20.87
C LEU A 13 -22.11 0.69 -20.57
N GLU A 14 -23.25 1.31 -20.28
CA GLU A 14 -23.34 2.70 -19.81
C GLU A 14 -22.62 2.89 -18.46
N SER A 15 -22.64 1.87 -17.59
CA SER A 15 -21.86 1.89 -16.33
C SER A 15 -20.36 1.71 -16.52
N ILE A 16 -19.87 1.25 -17.69
CA ILE A 16 -18.43 1.13 -17.96
C ILE A 16 -17.81 2.53 -18.17
N HIS A 17 -18.53 3.44 -18.83
CA HIS A 17 -18.12 4.84 -19.01
C HIS A 17 -18.06 5.63 -17.69
N LEU A 18 -18.67 5.13 -16.61
CA LEU A 18 -18.50 5.68 -15.25
C LEU A 18 -17.06 5.54 -14.74
N PHE A 19 -16.26 4.66 -15.36
CA PHE A 19 -14.86 4.38 -15.02
C PHE A 19 -13.87 4.91 -16.07
N ASP A 20 -14.25 5.92 -16.87
CA ASP A 20 -13.32 6.69 -17.69
C ASP A 20 -12.39 7.49 -16.78
N TYR A 21 -11.42 6.77 -16.23
CA TYR A 21 -10.45 7.26 -15.28
C TYR A 21 -9.16 7.59 -16.03
N PRO A 22 -8.53 8.75 -15.75
CA PRO A 22 -7.29 9.10 -16.42
C PRO A 22 -6.22 8.04 -16.18
N GLU A 23 -5.31 7.87 -17.14
CA GLU A 23 -4.25 6.88 -17.01
C GLU A 23 -3.32 7.24 -15.84
N LEU A 24 -2.99 6.26 -15.01
CA LEU A 24 -2.08 6.46 -13.88
C LEU A 24 -0.68 6.82 -14.39
N ASP A 25 -0.14 7.96 -13.98
CA ASP A 25 1.28 8.25 -14.13
C ASP A 25 2.05 7.43 -13.08
N TYR A 26 2.49 6.24 -13.49
CA TYR A 26 3.25 5.35 -12.62
C TYR A 26 4.57 5.96 -12.13
N LYS A 27 5.25 6.79 -12.95
CA LYS A 27 6.53 7.39 -12.54
C LYS A 27 6.31 8.44 -11.46
N ALA A 28 5.32 9.32 -11.64
CA ALA A 28 4.95 10.31 -10.64
C ALA A 28 4.42 9.66 -9.36
N THR A 29 3.52 8.68 -9.50
CA THR A 29 2.95 7.91 -8.38
C THR A 29 4.04 7.21 -7.58
N LYS A 30 4.96 6.50 -8.25
CA LYS A 30 6.10 5.85 -7.59
C LYS A 30 6.94 6.85 -6.80
N ARG A 31 7.16 8.06 -7.33
CA ARG A 31 7.89 9.11 -6.63
C ARG A 31 7.18 9.55 -5.35
N GLU A 32 5.87 9.71 -5.37
CA GLU A 32 5.09 10.07 -4.17
C GLU A 32 5.11 8.94 -3.13
N VAL A 33 4.93 7.69 -3.55
CA VAL A 33 5.06 6.51 -2.66
C VAL A 33 6.46 6.46 -2.02
N MET A 34 7.53 6.68 -2.77
CA MET A 34 8.89 6.69 -2.23
C MET A 34 9.10 7.82 -1.20
N LYS A 35 8.48 8.99 -1.39
CA LYS A 35 8.50 10.06 -0.37
C LYS A 35 7.79 9.64 0.91
N VAL A 36 6.62 8.98 0.79
CA VAL A 36 5.87 8.45 1.95
C VAL A 36 6.70 7.43 2.71
N ILE A 37 7.32 6.47 2.01
CA ILE A 37 8.19 5.44 2.60
C ILE A 37 9.42 6.05 3.24
N GLY A 38 10.06 7.05 2.62
CA GLY A 38 11.19 7.76 3.23
C GLY A 38 10.80 8.45 4.55
N ARG A 39 9.65 9.13 4.59
CA ARG A 39 9.10 9.72 5.81
C ARG A 39 8.73 8.66 6.85
N TYR A 40 8.23 7.51 6.40
CA TYR A 40 7.90 6.37 7.27
C TYR A 40 9.14 5.81 7.97
N LYS A 41 10.22 5.56 7.24
CA LYS A 41 11.52 5.15 7.82
C LYS A 41 12.04 6.19 8.81
N ASN A 42 11.92 7.47 8.50
CA ASN A 42 12.31 8.55 9.42
C ASN A 42 11.46 8.56 10.69
N ALA A 43 10.13 8.36 10.58
CA ALA A 43 9.23 8.29 11.72
C ALA A 43 9.55 7.09 12.62
N LEU A 44 9.80 5.91 12.05
CA LEU A 44 10.26 4.73 12.80
C LEU A 44 11.56 5.00 13.56
N ASN A 45 12.55 5.60 12.90
CA ASN A 45 13.83 5.96 13.52
C ASN A 45 13.64 6.97 14.66
N LYS A 46 12.75 7.96 14.49
CA LYS A 46 12.47 8.99 15.51
C LYS A 46 11.79 8.44 16.75
N LEU A 47 10.93 7.44 16.57
CA LEU A 47 10.26 6.79 17.69
C LEU A 47 11.15 5.77 18.41
N TYR A 48 12.39 5.54 17.95
CA TYR A 48 13.24 4.41 18.38
C TYR A 48 12.58 3.02 18.22
N LEU A 49 11.40 2.95 17.58
CA LEU A 49 10.74 1.71 17.20
C LEU A 49 11.53 1.07 16.05
N LYS A 50 12.53 0.25 16.40
CA LYS A 50 13.08 -0.78 15.51
C LYS A 50 12.17 -2.00 15.38
N SER A 51 10.86 -1.89 15.66
CA SER A 51 9.95 -3.03 15.49
C SER A 51 9.53 -3.12 14.03
N ALA A 52 9.99 -4.17 13.34
CA ALA A 52 9.43 -4.56 12.05
C ALA A 52 7.89 -4.71 12.16
N PRO A 53 7.08 -4.26 11.18
CA PRO A 53 5.66 -4.56 11.15
C PRO A 53 5.44 -6.07 11.24
N ARG A 54 4.43 -6.49 11.99
CA ARG A 54 4.14 -7.89 12.23
C ARG A 54 3.51 -8.50 10.97
N ILE A 55 4.33 -9.02 10.07
CA ILE A 55 3.90 -9.55 8.76
C ILE A 55 3.21 -10.93 8.86
N THR A 56 3.34 -11.64 9.97
CA THR A 56 2.78 -12.99 10.16
C THR A 56 1.30 -12.97 10.61
N PRO A 57 0.37 -13.59 9.86
CA PRO A 57 -0.96 -13.87 10.38
C PRO A 57 -0.85 -14.87 11.54
N GLN A 58 -1.42 -14.53 12.70
CA GLN A 58 -1.40 -15.38 13.89
C GLN A 58 -2.57 -16.36 13.80
N TYR A 59 -2.40 -17.49 13.10
CA TYR A 59 -3.34 -18.60 13.19
C TYR A 59 -3.03 -19.40 14.44
N THR A 60 -3.86 -19.30 15.46
CA THR A 60 -3.73 -20.11 16.68
C THR A 60 -5.03 -20.86 16.93
N ILE A 61 -4.93 -22.18 17.14
CA ILE A 61 -6.07 -23.08 17.45
C ILE A 61 -6.32 -23.11 18.98
N VAL A 62 -5.37 -22.60 19.75
CA VAL A 62 -5.40 -22.51 21.21
C VAL A 62 -5.82 -21.09 21.62
N PRO A 63 -6.66 -20.90 22.65
CA PRO A 63 -7.02 -19.56 23.12
C PRO A 63 -5.73 -18.78 23.47
N PRO A 64 -5.62 -17.50 23.05
CA PRO A 64 -4.44 -16.70 23.33
C PRO A 64 -4.28 -16.54 24.84
N SER A 65 -3.18 -17.07 25.36
CA SER A 65 -2.75 -16.77 26.72
C SER A 65 -2.19 -15.35 26.73
N PHE A 66 -2.89 -14.42 27.37
CA PHE A 66 -2.42 -13.05 27.58
C PHE A 66 -1.31 -13.04 28.65
N THR A 67 -0.16 -13.60 28.34
CA THR A 67 1.05 -13.40 29.15
C THR A 67 1.78 -12.20 28.60
N ASN A 68 1.54 -11.04 29.20
CA ASN A 68 2.37 -9.82 29.17
C ASN A 68 3.38 -9.79 28.01
N GLU A 69 2.93 -9.56 26.78
CA GLU A 69 3.79 -8.93 25.77
C GLU A 69 4.25 -7.63 26.43
N PHE A 70 5.56 -7.43 26.54
CA PHE A 70 6.18 -6.30 27.22
C PHE A 70 5.88 -5.00 26.45
N HIS A 71 4.65 -4.53 26.54
CA HIS A 71 4.26 -3.15 26.32
C HIS A 71 4.61 -2.46 27.63
N SER A 72 5.75 -1.77 27.67
CA SER A 72 6.03 -0.87 28.79
C SER A 72 4.94 0.19 28.77
N SER A 73 3.89 0.00 29.56
CA SER A 73 2.75 0.93 29.65
C SER A 73 3.20 2.34 30.00
N THR A 74 4.35 2.46 30.68
CA THR A 74 5.05 3.70 31.00
C THR A 74 5.70 4.35 29.77
N GLU A 75 6.26 3.57 28.85
CA GLU A 75 6.87 4.08 27.60
C GLU A 75 5.81 4.52 26.59
N ASP A 76 4.74 3.73 26.44
CA ASP A 76 3.58 4.15 25.66
C ASP A 76 2.94 5.41 26.28
N ALA A 77 2.73 5.47 27.60
CA ALA A 77 2.18 6.65 28.26
C ALA A 77 3.04 7.92 28.07
N ALA A 78 4.37 7.78 28.06
CA ALA A 78 5.27 8.89 27.77
C ALA A 78 5.14 9.38 26.31
N LEU A 79 5.02 8.45 25.35
CA LEU A 79 4.76 8.78 23.93
C LEU A 79 3.41 9.46 23.72
N TRP A 80 2.37 9.07 24.46
CA TRP A 80 1.05 9.72 24.40
C TRP A 80 1.04 11.12 25.03
N SER A 81 1.96 11.39 25.96
CA SER A 81 2.12 12.73 26.57
C SER A 81 2.86 13.72 25.66
N ASP A 82 3.77 13.24 24.82
CA ASP A 82 4.51 14.06 23.86
C ASP A 82 3.72 14.29 22.57
N THR A 83 3.33 15.54 22.33
CA THR A 83 2.58 15.95 21.12
C THR A 83 3.31 15.64 19.80
N VAL A 84 4.64 15.53 19.84
CA VAL A 84 5.48 15.23 18.67
C VAL A 84 5.57 13.73 18.45
N GLY A 85 5.86 12.93 19.49
CA GLY A 85 5.84 11.47 19.44
C GLY A 85 4.52 10.91 18.90
N LYS A 86 3.39 11.45 19.36
CA LYS A 86 2.05 11.06 18.86
C LYS A 86 1.90 11.21 17.34
N LYS A 87 2.33 12.34 16.76
CA LYS A 87 2.24 12.57 15.31
C LYS A 87 3.02 11.54 14.50
N PHE A 88 4.20 11.14 14.97
CA PHE A 88 4.98 10.11 14.31
C PHE A 88 4.33 8.73 14.41
N LYS A 89 3.77 8.39 15.58
CA LYS A 89 3.04 7.13 15.81
C LYS A 89 1.82 7.03 14.90
N ASP A 90 0.98 8.07 14.87
CA ASP A 90 -0.21 8.15 14.01
C ASP A 90 0.17 7.99 12.52
N TYR A 91 1.29 8.59 12.09
CA TYR A 91 1.80 8.43 10.72
C TYR A 91 2.25 7.00 10.42
N VAL A 92 2.99 6.37 11.33
CA VAL A 92 3.44 4.97 11.22
C VAL A 92 2.24 4.03 11.14
N GLU A 93 1.23 4.22 12.00
CA GLU A 93 -0.01 3.42 12.00
C GLU A 93 -0.81 3.57 10.71
N ARG A 94 -0.91 4.79 10.16
CA ARG A 94 -1.53 5.02 8.84
C ARG A 94 -0.84 4.23 7.74
N VAL A 95 0.49 4.28 7.66
CA VAL A 95 1.25 3.56 6.62
C VAL A 95 1.16 2.05 6.82
N ASN A 96 1.23 1.56 8.07
CA ASN A 96 1.05 0.15 8.39
C ASN A 96 -0.34 -0.36 7.99
N THR A 97 -1.39 0.45 8.22
CA THR A 97 -2.75 0.13 7.82
C THR A 97 -2.87 0.00 6.31
N ALA A 98 -2.29 0.94 5.55
CA ALA A 98 -2.25 0.89 4.09
C ALA A 98 -1.42 -0.28 3.54
N LEU A 99 -0.29 -0.62 4.18
CA LEU A 99 0.46 -1.83 3.84
C LEU A 99 -0.35 -3.09 4.13
N ASN A 100 -1.11 -3.14 5.21
CA ASN A 100 -1.90 -4.32 5.57
C ASN A 100 -3.13 -4.52 4.68
N SER A 101 -3.62 -3.48 3.99
CA SER A 101 -4.75 -3.59 3.05
C SER A 101 -4.38 -4.18 1.69
N ILE A 102 -3.09 -4.21 1.30
CA ILE A 102 -2.67 -4.82 0.02
C ILE A 102 -2.49 -6.35 0.15
N PRO A 103 -2.59 -7.11 -0.96
CA PRO A 103 -2.40 -8.56 -0.98
C PRO A 103 -1.09 -9.00 -0.32
N SER A 104 -1.11 -10.16 0.33
CA SER A 104 0.01 -10.66 1.15
C SER A 104 1.33 -10.76 0.38
N VAL A 105 1.30 -11.24 -0.86
CA VAL A 105 2.49 -11.38 -1.71
C VAL A 105 3.10 -10.02 -2.04
N ASN A 106 2.27 -9.07 -2.50
CA ASN A 106 2.68 -7.69 -2.79
C ASN A 106 3.23 -7.01 -1.54
N ARG A 107 2.56 -7.18 -0.39
CA ARG A 107 3.00 -6.64 0.90
C ARG A 107 4.40 -7.11 1.29
N VAL A 108 4.68 -8.40 1.16
CA VAL A 108 6.01 -8.97 1.45
C VAL A 108 7.07 -8.38 0.52
N VAL A 109 6.80 -8.35 -0.79
CA VAL A 109 7.76 -7.80 -1.77
C VAL A 109 8.01 -6.31 -1.54
N ILE A 110 6.97 -5.52 -1.28
CA ILE A 110 7.07 -4.08 -1.01
C ILE A 110 7.85 -3.83 0.28
N TYR A 111 7.53 -4.55 1.36
CA TYR A 111 8.22 -4.42 2.63
C TYR A 111 9.72 -4.74 2.49
N ARG A 112 10.04 -5.90 1.90
CA ARG A 112 11.42 -6.34 1.70
C ARG A 112 12.21 -5.42 0.77
N SER A 113 11.57 -4.94 -0.30
CA SER A 113 12.23 -4.10 -1.30
C SER A 113 12.37 -2.63 -0.87
N LEU A 114 11.30 -1.99 -0.39
CA LEU A 114 11.28 -0.55 -0.17
C LEU A 114 11.63 -0.15 1.26
N ILE A 115 11.33 -1.01 2.24
CA ILE A 115 11.59 -0.73 3.66
C ILE A 115 12.90 -1.38 4.12
N GLN A 116 13.11 -2.66 3.78
CA GLN A 116 14.34 -3.39 4.13
C GLN A 116 15.46 -3.27 3.08
N GLU A 117 15.17 -2.68 1.90
CA GLU A 117 16.15 -2.42 0.83
C GLU A 117 16.89 -3.69 0.36
N GLN A 118 16.23 -4.85 0.41
CA GLN A 118 16.77 -6.11 -0.09
C GLN A 118 16.77 -6.14 -1.63
N SER A 119 17.76 -6.85 -2.21
CA SER A 119 17.85 -7.02 -3.65
C SER A 119 16.77 -7.96 -4.19
N ASP A 120 16.37 -7.71 -5.44
CA ASP A 120 15.36 -8.51 -6.15
C ASP A 120 15.77 -9.99 -6.22
N VAL A 121 17.08 -10.25 -6.36
CA VAL A 121 17.66 -11.60 -6.36
C VAL A 121 17.46 -12.32 -5.03
N LEU A 122 17.71 -11.65 -3.90
CA LEU A 122 17.52 -12.24 -2.57
C LEU A 122 16.04 -12.51 -2.30
N ILE A 123 15.18 -11.54 -2.60
CA ILE A 123 13.72 -11.67 -2.43
C ILE A 123 13.19 -12.82 -3.29
N GLY A 124 13.60 -12.88 -4.56
CA GLY A 124 13.22 -13.93 -5.49
C GLY A 124 13.66 -15.32 -5.02
N SER A 125 14.91 -15.45 -4.58
CA SER A 125 15.45 -16.70 -4.03
C SER A 125 14.65 -17.19 -2.82
N GLU A 126 14.36 -16.32 -1.85
CA GLU A 126 13.62 -16.69 -0.65
C GLU A 126 12.13 -17.00 -0.92
N MET A 127 11.53 -16.36 -1.93
CA MET A 127 10.12 -16.54 -2.28
C MET A 127 9.88 -17.55 -3.42
N ASN A 128 10.93 -18.16 -3.96
CA ASN A 128 10.89 -19.05 -5.14
C ASN A 128 10.31 -18.37 -6.40
N TYR A 129 10.65 -17.10 -6.63
CA TYR A 129 10.28 -16.36 -7.84
C TYR A 129 11.50 -15.92 -8.64
N SER A 130 11.31 -15.73 -9.94
CA SER A 130 12.31 -15.06 -10.78
C SER A 130 12.42 -13.57 -10.41
N GLU A 131 13.59 -12.98 -10.68
CA GLU A 131 13.81 -11.55 -10.46
C GLU A 131 12.81 -10.67 -11.25
N PHE A 132 12.46 -11.08 -12.47
CA PHE A 132 11.45 -10.41 -13.30
C PHE A 132 10.08 -10.43 -12.62
N THR A 133 9.66 -11.58 -12.10
CA THR A 133 8.39 -11.72 -11.38
C THR A 133 8.36 -10.83 -10.13
N ILE A 134 9.47 -10.70 -9.41
CA ILE A 134 9.57 -9.78 -8.25
C ILE A 134 9.39 -8.32 -8.68
N ARG A 135 9.91 -7.91 -9.84
CA ARG A 135 9.72 -6.55 -10.38
C ARG A 135 8.26 -6.27 -10.72
N ASP A 136 7.57 -7.23 -11.31
CA ASP A 136 6.14 -7.10 -11.66
C ASP A 136 5.27 -7.02 -10.41
N ILE A 137 5.50 -7.90 -9.44
CA ILE A 137 4.80 -7.88 -8.14
C ILE A 137 5.05 -6.55 -7.42
N ARG A 138 6.27 -6.02 -7.49
CA ARG A 138 6.60 -4.71 -6.91
C ARG A 138 5.87 -3.58 -7.61
N MET A 139 5.84 -3.58 -8.94
CA MET A 139 5.14 -2.57 -9.72
C MET A 139 3.66 -2.53 -9.33
N GLU A 140 3.02 -3.70 -9.25
CA GLU A 140 1.63 -3.82 -8.85
C GLU A 140 1.42 -3.42 -7.38
N GLY A 141 2.31 -3.84 -6.48
CA GLY A 141 2.28 -3.47 -5.08
C GLY A 141 2.42 -1.96 -4.85
N ILE A 142 3.22 -1.26 -5.66
CA ILE A 142 3.35 0.21 -5.59
C ILE A 142 2.04 0.88 -5.99
N LYS A 143 1.37 0.40 -7.04
CA LYS A 143 0.06 0.95 -7.46
C LYS A 143 -0.98 0.77 -6.36
N GLN A 144 -1.10 -0.45 -5.84
CA GLN A 144 -2.06 -0.77 -4.78
C GLN A 144 -1.80 0.02 -3.49
N LEU A 145 -0.52 0.18 -3.13
CA LEU A 145 -0.14 0.99 -1.97
C LEU A 145 -0.44 2.48 -2.22
N ALA A 146 -0.24 2.98 -3.43
CA ALA A 146 -0.58 4.36 -3.78
C ALA A 146 -2.07 4.61 -3.59
N TYR A 147 -2.93 3.72 -4.10
CA TYR A 147 -4.38 3.81 -3.91
C TYR A 147 -4.78 3.75 -2.43
N ALA A 148 -4.17 2.84 -1.66
CA ALA A 148 -4.44 2.72 -0.22
C ALA A 148 -4.03 3.97 0.57
N LEU A 149 -3.01 4.69 0.12
CA LEU A 149 -2.52 5.92 0.75
C LEU A 149 -3.22 7.19 0.23
N GLY A 150 -3.84 7.12 -0.95
CA GLY A 150 -4.40 8.25 -1.69
C GLY A 150 -3.33 9.19 -2.23
N VAL A 151 -2.25 8.64 -2.80
CA VAL A 151 -1.11 9.40 -3.36
C VAL A 151 -0.82 9.06 -4.82
N ASP A 152 -1.78 8.39 -5.46
CA ASP A 152 -1.87 8.18 -6.89
C ASP A 152 -1.90 9.51 -7.67
N VAL A 153 -1.15 9.53 -8.76
CA VAL A 153 -1.03 10.68 -9.67
C VAL A 153 -1.40 10.22 -11.06
N TYR A 154 -2.28 10.97 -11.71
CA TYR A 154 -2.79 10.68 -13.04
C TYR A 154 -2.17 11.59 -14.08
N GLN A 155 -2.10 11.11 -15.31
CA GLN A 155 -1.78 11.95 -16.45
C GLN A 155 -2.92 12.96 -16.63
N ASP A 156 -2.59 14.24 -16.75
CA ASP A 156 -3.58 15.27 -17.07
C ASP A 156 -4.17 14.94 -18.45
N GLY A 157 -5.47 14.61 -18.47
CA GLY A 157 -6.19 14.34 -19.70
C GLY A 157 -6.37 15.64 -20.49
N THR A 158 -5.35 16.08 -21.22
CA THR A 158 -5.53 17.03 -22.32
C THR A 158 -6.18 16.27 -23.48
N SER A 159 -7.46 15.95 -23.35
CA SER A 159 -8.33 15.76 -24.50
C SER A 159 -8.56 17.14 -25.10
N GLU A 160 -7.66 17.59 -25.96
CA GLU A 160 -7.95 18.68 -26.87
C GLU A 160 -9.19 18.27 -27.68
N GLY A 161 -10.30 19.00 -27.48
CA GLY A 161 -11.45 18.90 -28.35
C GLY A 161 -11.01 19.27 -29.75
N VAL A 162 -10.91 18.26 -30.63
CA VAL A 162 -10.68 18.48 -32.05
C VAL A 162 -12.00 19.01 -32.63
N GLU A 163 -12.14 20.34 -32.62
CA GLU A 163 -13.10 21.09 -33.41
C GLU A 163 -12.68 20.91 -34.88
N TYR A 164 -13.48 20.17 -35.65
CA TYR A 164 -13.35 20.13 -37.11
C TYR A 164 -14.26 21.22 -37.68
N ASP A 165 -13.64 22.29 -38.18
CA ASP A 165 -14.23 23.28 -39.10
C ASP A 165 -14.71 22.64 -40.42
#